data_AF-A0A8H8C2C5-F1
#
_entry.id   AF-A0A8H8C2C5-F1
#
_cell.length_a   1.000
_cell.length_b   1.000
_cell.length_c   1.000
_cell.angle_alpha   90.00
_cell.angle_beta   90.00
_cell.angle_gamma   90.00
#
_symmetry.space_group_name_H-M   'P 1'
#
loop_
_entity.id
_entity.type
_entity.pdbx_description
1 polymer ?
#
loop_
_entity_poly.entity_id
_entity_poly.type
_entity_poly.pdbx_seq_one_letter_code
_entity_poly.pdbx_strand_id
1 'polypeptide(L)'
;MSTPEIATSRTEKDLESPASSSPIEENPNLPDYAQNDLEDVDLPVLVLISHGHAPPLNPRPQLKFDVRNLANPPKHIRDNLNGTSWRLQEWMLSDPKFGERRDAIKKEIEEEMKRMTAEHEKEDVLKLGYDTDKLTLDANGGLDKEQREPPPKGVKSEEAPEVDSSISSEADSSSGETDQDDPSTLRVGIFCAMGRHRSVALVEELAKMSWPGWQVEVEHRDLNKKRGRRMPGKDSRGTRGGGISSHFEDE
;
A
#
# COMPACT_ATOMS: atom_id res chain seq x y z
N MET A 1 -12.43 25.32 -68.69
CA MET A 1 -11.04 24.92 -69.02
C MET A 1 -10.26 24.82 -67.73
N SER A 2 -9.35 23.84 -67.65
CA SER A 2 -8.25 23.71 -66.67
C SER A 2 -8.57 23.64 -65.17
N THR A 3 -8.67 22.42 -64.67
CA THR A 3 -8.09 22.02 -63.37
C THR A 3 -6.57 21.82 -63.52
N PRO A 4 -5.78 21.87 -62.42
CA PRO A 4 -4.49 21.19 -62.35
C PRO A 4 -4.56 19.96 -61.42
N GLU A 5 -4.08 18.83 -61.93
CA GLU A 5 -3.79 17.63 -61.16
C GLU A 5 -2.50 17.80 -60.34
N ILE A 6 -2.38 17.11 -59.21
CA ILE A 6 -1.09 16.87 -58.55
C ILE A 6 -0.90 15.37 -58.40
N ALA A 7 0.06 14.82 -59.14
CA ALA A 7 0.33 13.39 -59.21
C ALA A 7 1.10 12.91 -57.97
N THR A 8 0.70 11.75 -57.45
CA THR A 8 1.45 10.98 -56.45
C THR A 8 2.58 10.18 -57.10
N SER A 9 3.83 10.49 -56.79
CA SER A 9 5.00 9.68 -57.16
C SER A 9 5.38 8.72 -56.04
N ARG A 10 5.06 7.44 -56.24
CA ARG A 10 5.49 6.30 -55.42
C ARG A 10 6.93 5.92 -55.83
N THR A 11 7.87 6.01 -54.90
CA THR A 11 9.25 5.54 -55.09
C THR A 11 9.53 4.42 -54.09
N GLU A 12 9.26 3.19 -54.50
CA GLU A 12 9.86 2.02 -53.86
C GLU A 12 11.29 1.88 -54.40
N LYS A 13 12.25 1.74 -53.47
CA LYS A 13 13.60 1.28 -53.79
C LYS A 13 14.06 0.31 -52.72
N ASP A 14 14.37 -0.88 -53.18
CA ASP A 14 14.89 -1.99 -52.41
C ASP A 14 16.22 -1.64 -51.75
N LEU A 15 16.36 -2.04 -50.49
CA LEU A 15 17.63 -2.11 -49.78
C LEU A 15 17.65 -3.45 -49.04
N GLU A 16 17.94 -4.51 -49.80
CA GLU A 16 18.38 -5.79 -49.25
C GLU A 16 19.57 -5.54 -48.31
N SER A 17 19.39 -5.88 -47.03
CA SER A 17 20.47 -5.94 -46.07
C SER A 17 21.01 -7.38 -46.05
N PRO A 18 22.28 -7.62 -46.42
CA PRO A 18 22.83 -8.97 -46.40
C PRO A 18 22.95 -9.46 -44.96
N ALA A 19 22.42 -10.65 -44.69
CA ALA A 19 22.60 -11.34 -43.42
C ALA A 19 24.09 -11.71 -43.25
N SER A 20 24.84 -10.88 -42.50
CA SER A 20 26.21 -11.18 -42.10
C SER A 20 26.20 -12.25 -41.01
N SER A 21 26.14 -13.52 -41.42
CA SER A 21 26.33 -14.67 -40.55
C SER A 21 27.81 -14.75 -40.11
N SER A 22 28.16 -14.07 -39.03
CA SER A 22 29.40 -14.33 -38.30
C SER A 22 29.20 -15.57 -37.42
N PRO A 23 30.02 -16.62 -37.55
CA PRO A 23 30.06 -17.68 -36.55
C PRO A 23 30.65 -17.04 -35.27
N ILE A 24 29.82 -16.89 -34.25
CA ILE A 24 30.34 -16.74 -32.89
C ILE A 24 30.83 -18.13 -32.51
N GLU A 25 32.15 -18.31 -32.49
CA GLU A 25 32.74 -19.46 -31.83
C GLU A 25 32.35 -19.38 -30.35
N GLU A 26 31.58 -20.36 -29.88
CA GLU A 26 31.38 -20.58 -28.46
C GLU A 26 32.76 -20.82 -27.84
N ASN A 27 33.25 -19.85 -27.09
CA ASN A 27 34.48 -19.97 -26.32
C ASN A 27 34.07 -20.41 -24.89
N PRO A 28 34.18 -21.70 -24.53
CA PRO A 28 33.56 -22.26 -23.33
C PRO A 28 34.35 -21.96 -22.04
N ASN A 29 35.27 -20.98 -22.08
CA ASN A 29 36.03 -20.50 -20.93
C ASN A 29 35.63 -19.06 -20.60
N LEU A 30 34.38 -18.84 -20.19
CA LEU A 30 34.14 -17.76 -19.26
C LEU A 30 34.73 -18.17 -17.90
N PRO A 31 35.54 -17.32 -17.26
CA PRO A 31 36.08 -17.61 -15.93
C PRO A 31 34.97 -17.56 -14.88
N ASP A 32 35.11 -18.41 -13.86
CA ASP A 32 34.16 -18.68 -12.77
C ASP A 32 33.59 -17.40 -12.09
N TYR A 33 34.36 -16.30 -12.06
CA TYR A 33 33.90 -15.01 -11.52
C TYR A 33 32.73 -14.36 -12.29
N ALA A 34 32.46 -14.80 -13.52
CA ALA A 34 31.29 -14.38 -14.29
C ALA A 34 30.02 -15.18 -13.94
N GLN A 35 30.15 -16.21 -13.09
CA GLN A 35 29.07 -17.01 -12.53
C GLN A 35 28.83 -16.67 -11.04
N ASN A 36 29.31 -15.51 -10.58
CA ASN A 36 28.77 -14.91 -9.38
C ASN A 36 27.32 -14.53 -9.68
N ASP A 37 26.40 -15.40 -9.28
CA ASP A 37 24.99 -15.05 -9.15
C ASP A 37 24.93 -13.70 -8.41
N LEU A 38 24.33 -12.70 -9.06
CA LEU A 38 24.07 -11.43 -8.38
C LEU A 38 23.20 -11.78 -7.18
N GLU A 39 23.74 -11.59 -5.97
CA GLU A 39 23.00 -11.77 -4.73
C GLU A 39 21.65 -11.09 -4.89
N ASP A 40 20.55 -11.83 -4.71
CA ASP A 40 19.20 -11.29 -4.77
C ASP A 40 19.13 -10.19 -3.70
N VAL A 41 19.30 -8.93 -4.12
CA VAL A 41 19.32 -7.80 -3.21
C VAL A 41 17.91 -7.68 -2.67
N ASP A 42 17.73 -8.04 -1.40
CA ASP A 42 16.47 -7.94 -0.65
C ASP A 42 16.06 -6.46 -0.53
N LEU A 43 15.52 -5.92 -1.62
CA LEU A 43 15.10 -4.53 -1.70
C LEU A 43 13.86 -4.31 -0.82
N PRO A 44 13.81 -3.21 -0.04
CA PRO A 44 12.66 -2.92 0.79
C PRO A 44 11.41 -2.65 -0.07
N VAL A 45 10.25 -3.06 0.44
CA VAL A 45 8.98 -3.09 -0.30
C VAL A 45 8.05 -1.97 0.18
N LEU A 46 7.61 -1.12 -0.75
CA LEU A 46 6.56 -0.12 -0.55
C LEU A 46 5.22 -0.72 -1.00
N VAL A 47 4.31 -0.96 -0.06
CA VAL A 47 2.96 -1.47 -0.36
C VAL A 47 1.95 -0.33 -0.31
N LEU A 48 1.47 0.12 -1.46
CA LEU A 48 0.47 1.19 -1.59
C LEU A 48 -0.96 0.61 -1.61
N ILE A 49 -1.68 0.77 -0.50
CA ILE A 49 -2.99 0.12 -0.26
C ILE A 49 -4.14 1.12 -0.35
N SER A 50 -4.93 1.02 -1.42
CA SER A 50 -6.18 1.80 -1.55
C SER A 50 -7.36 1.11 -0.86
N HIS A 51 -8.09 1.85 -0.03
CA HIS A 51 -9.21 1.29 0.73
C HIS A 51 -10.34 2.28 1.05
N GLY A 52 -11.46 1.75 1.54
CA GLY A 52 -12.57 2.48 2.13
C GLY A 52 -12.37 2.69 3.63
N HIS A 53 -12.85 3.82 4.15
CA HIS A 53 -12.76 4.23 5.56
C HIS A 53 -13.18 3.16 6.60
N ALA A 54 -14.08 2.26 6.23
CA ALA A 54 -14.48 1.11 7.05
C ALA A 54 -14.58 -0.17 6.20
N PRO A 55 -14.24 -1.35 6.73
CA PRO A 55 -13.52 -1.57 8.01
C PRO A 55 -12.08 -0.99 7.95
N PRO A 56 -11.33 -0.96 9.07
CA PRO A 56 -9.88 -0.70 9.02
C PRO A 56 -9.14 -1.77 8.19
N LEU A 57 -7.86 -1.52 7.92
CA LEU A 57 -6.92 -2.50 7.37
C LEU A 57 -6.23 -3.27 8.49
N ASN A 58 -6.14 -4.59 8.32
CA ASN A 58 -5.34 -5.53 9.09
C ASN A 58 -4.45 -6.29 8.08
N PRO A 59 -3.11 -6.32 8.22
CA PRO A 59 -2.31 -5.57 9.20
C PRO A 59 -2.51 -4.05 9.05
N ARG A 60 -2.21 -3.33 10.13
CA ARG A 60 -2.33 -1.86 10.14
C ARG A 60 -1.20 -1.25 9.30
N PRO A 61 -1.48 -0.41 8.28
CA PRO A 61 -0.42 0.33 7.61
C PRO A 61 0.19 1.40 8.52
N GLN A 62 1.51 1.58 8.39
CA GLN A 62 2.33 2.55 9.11
C GLN A 62 1.85 3.97 8.82
N LEU A 63 1.70 4.32 7.52
CA LEU A 63 1.17 5.60 7.08
C LEU A 63 -0.30 5.50 6.67
N LYS A 64 -1.11 6.52 6.99
CA LYS A 64 -2.55 6.57 6.67
C LYS A 64 -2.98 7.94 6.15
N PHE A 65 -3.57 7.97 4.96
CA PHE A 65 -3.96 9.20 4.28
C PHE A 65 -5.45 9.26 3.95
N ASP A 66 -6.16 10.20 4.57
CA ASP A 66 -7.53 10.54 4.18
C ASP A 66 -7.52 11.41 2.92
N VAL A 67 -8.27 10.98 1.90
CA VAL A 67 -8.49 11.72 0.64
C VAL A 67 -9.97 12.05 0.40
N ARG A 68 -10.82 11.99 1.44
CA ARG A 68 -12.24 12.40 1.38
C ARG A 68 -12.44 13.89 1.12
N ASN A 69 -11.43 14.71 1.37
CA ASN A 69 -11.44 16.16 1.14
C ASN A 69 -11.19 16.56 -0.33
N LEU A 70 -10.72 15.64 -1.19
CA LEU A 70 -10.51 15.87 -2.62
C LEU A 70 -11.83 15.90 -3.39
N ALA A 71 -11.86 16.59 -4.53
CA ALA A 71 -13.07 16.73 -5.36
C ALA A 71 -13.71 15.37 -5.70
N ASN A 72 -15.04 15.31 -5.65
CA ASN A 72 -15.81 14.09 -5.83
C ASN A 72 -16.19 13.93 -7.31
N PRO A 73 -15.80 12.85 -8.00
CA PRO A 73 -16.13 12.65 -9.41
C PRO A 73 -17.63 12.77 -9.71
N PRO A 74 -18.02 13.35 -10.86
CA PRO A 74 -19.40 13.44 -11.31
C PRO A 74 -20.11 12.09 -11.26
N LYS A 75 -21.41 12.09 -10.93
CA LYS A 75 -22.18 10.86 -10.69
C LYS A 75 -22.06 9.84 -11.84
N HIS A 76 -22.15 10.30 -13.09
CA HIS A 76 -22.08 9.43 -14.27
C HIS A 76 -20.70 8.77 -14.47
N ILE A 77 -19.61 9.43 -14.06
CA ILE A 77 -18.27 8.84 -13.99
C ILE A 77 -18.22 7.84 -12.84
N ARG A 78 -18.64 8.25 -11.63
CA ARG A 78 -18.57 7.44 -10.40
C ARG A 78 -19.42 6.17 -10.42
N ASP A 79 -20.50 6.13 -11.20
CA ASP A 79 -21.34 4.93 -11.27
C ASP A 79 -20.75 3.85 -12.20
N ASN A 80 -20.10 4.26 -13.29
CA ASN A 80 -19.59 3.37 -14.33
C ASN A 80 -18.08 3.05 -14.21
N LEU A 81 -17.28 3.98 -13.67
CA LEU A 81 -15.82 3.90 -13.62
C LEU A 81 -15.29 3.74 -12.19
N ASN A 82 -14.05 3.31 -12.07
CA ASN A 82 -13.27 3.16 -10.84
C ASN A 82 -11.95 3.97 -10.95
N GLY A 83 -11.14 4.02 -9.89
CA GLY A 83 -9.88 4.79 -9.92
C GLY A 83 -8.78 4.26 -10.84
N THR A 84 -8.90 3.04 -11.37
CA THR A 84 -7.99 2.48 -12.39
C THR A 84 -8.41 2.88 -13.82
N SER A 85 -9.59 3.49 -13.98
CA SER A 85 -10.09 3.92 -15.28
C SER A 85 -9.43 5.23 -15.72
N TRP A 86 -8.77 5.23 -16.89
CA TRP A 86 -8.09 6.41 -17.47
C TRP A 86 -8.93 7.71 -17.42
N ARG A 87 -10.20 7.67 -17.87
CA ARG A 87 -11.12 8.84 -17.81
C ARG A 87 -11.37 9.39 -16.41
N LEU A 88 -11.31 8.53 -15.37
CA LEU A 88 -11.46 8.99 -13.99
C LEU A 88 -10.16 9.59 -13.47
N GLN A 89 -9.00 8.98 -13.81
CA GLN A 89 -7.68 9.53 -13.48
C GLN A 89 -7.48 10.90 -14.13
N GLU A 90 -7.78 11.05 -15.42
CA GLU A 90 -7.75 12.33 -16.15
C GLU A 90 -8.63 13.39 -15.48
N TRP A 91 -9.86 13.04 -15.09
CA TRP A 91 -10.74 13.97 -14.36
C TRP A 91 -10.15 14.37 -13.00
N MET A 92 -9.62 13.43 -12.22
CA MET A 92 -8.97 13.75 -10.94
C MET A 92 -7.75 14.65 -11.12
N LEU A 93 -6.92 14.40 -12.14
CA LEU A 93 -5.71 15.18 -12.45
C LEU A 93 -6.02 16.60 -12.93
N SER A 94 -7.25 16.88 -13.39
CA SER A 94 -7.68 18.24 -13.74
C SER A 94 -7.96 19.15 -12.53
N ASP A 95 -8.03 18.61 -11.31
CA ASP A 95 -8.09 19.38 -10.06
C ASP A 95 -6.67 19.59 -9.50
N PRO A 96 -6.14 20.84 -9.43
CA PRO A 96 -4.82 21.12 -8.86
C PRO A 96 -4.64 20.55 -7.44
N LYS A 97 -5.71 20.52 -6.63
CA LYS A 97 -5.67 19.99 -5.25
C LYS A 97 -5.37 18.49 -5.19
N PHE A 98 -5.69 17.75 -6.24
CA PHE A 98 -5.34 16.34 -6.35
C PHE A 98 -3.82 16.19 -6.56
N GLY A 99 -3.23 16.99 -7.45
CA GLY A 99 -1.77 17.05 -7.65
C GLY A 99 -1.02 17.48 -6.39
N GLU A 100 -1.42 18.59 -5.77
CA GLU A 100 -0.87 19.07 -4.50
C GLU A 100 -0.90 18.00 -3.40
N ARG A 101 -2.04 17.29 -3.25
CA ARG A 101 -2.19 16.26 -2.23
C ARG A 101 -1.37 14.99 -2.55
N ARG A 102 -1.27 14.61 -3.82
CA ARG A 102 -0.41 13.51 -4.30
C ARG A 102 1.05 13.79 -3.96
N ASP A 103 1.52 14.99 -4.29
CA ASP A 103 2.92 15.36 -4.16
C ASP A 103 3.31 15.56 -2.67
N ALA A 104 2.40 16.08 -1.86
CA ALA A 104 2.54 16.11 -0.39
C ALA A 104 2.66 14.70 0.21
N ILE A 105 1.76 13.78 -0.18
CA ILE A 105 1.80 12.38 0.28
C ILE A 105 3.09 11.68 -0.19
N LYS A 106 3.55 11.95 -1.42
CA LYS A 106 4.81 11.42 -1.93
C LYS A 106 5.99 11.81 -1.02
N LYS A 107 6.05 13.08 -0.64
CA LYS A 107 7.09 13.62 0.26
C LYS A 107 7.05 12.98 1.65
N GLU A 108 5.86 12.80 2.24
CA GLU A 108 5.69 12.12 3.52
C GLU A 108 6.18 10.65 3.46
N ILE A 109 5.92 9.93 2.36
CA ILE A 109 6.43 8.57 2.14
C ILE A 109 7.95 8.55 1.95
N GLU A 110 8.52 9.47 1.16
CA GLU A 110 9.98 9.56 0.96
C GLU A 110 10.75 9.88 2.25
N GLU A 111 10.16 10.64 3.17
CA GLU A 111 10.73 10.92 4.49
C GLU A 111 10.71 9.68 5.39
N GLU A 112 9.62 8.91 5.35
CA GLU A 112 9.48 7.62 6.06
C GLU A 112 10.47 6.57 5.55
N MET A 113 10.57 6.40 4.23
CA MET A 113 11.52 5.48 3.58
C MET A 113 12.96 5.76 4.02
N LYS A 114 13.39 7.03 4.01
CA LYS A 114 14.74 7.43 4.43
C LYS A 114 15.00 7.08 5.90
N ARG A 115 13.98 7.15 6.77
CA ARG A 115 14.11 6.72 8.16
C ARG A 115 14.32 5.22 8.24
N MET A 116 13.50 4.43 7.55
CA MET A 116 13.60 2.96 7.55
C MET A 116 14.95 2.47 6.99
N THR A 117 15.40 2.99 5.84
CA THR A 117 16.72 2.64 5.27
C THR A 117 17.86 2.99 6.24
N ALA A 118 17.83 4.19 6.84
CA ALA A 118 18.84 4.60 7.80
C ALA A 118 18.73 3.93 9.19
N GLU A 119 17.66 3.21 9.48
CA GLU A 119 17.52 2.33 10.66
C GLU A 119 18.12 0.95 10.33
N HIS A 120 17.77 0.36 9.17
CA HIS A 120 18.29 -0.91 8.70
C HIS A 120 19.83 -0.91 8.53
N GLU A 121 20.39 0.13 7.89
CA GLU A 121 21.84 0.31 7.74
C GLU A 121 22.60 0.30 9.09
N LYS A 122 21.96 0.75 10.19
CA LYS A 122 22.57 0.72 11.53
C LYS A 122 22.50 -0.66 12.16
N GLU A 123 21.40 -1.38 11.95
CA GLU A 123 21.22 -2.73 12.48
C GLU A 123 22.22 -3.70 11.85
N ASP A 124 22.44 -3.63 10.53
CA ASP A 124 23.42 -4.46 9.84
C ASP A 124 24.86 -4.21 10.33
N VAL A 125 25.25 -2.95 10.51
CA VAL A 125 26.56 -2.57 11.07
C VAL A 125 26.75 -3.11 12.49
N LEU A 126 25.69 -3.13 13.31
CA LEU A 126 25.75 -3.70 14.66
C LEU A 126 25.81 -5.24 14.62
N LYS A 127 25.06 -5.88 13.73
CA LYS A 127 24.98 -7.34 13.61
C LYS A 127 26.30 -7.95 13.16
N LEU A 128 26.94 -7.35 12.15
CA LEU A 128 28.28 -7.74 11.68
C LEU A 128 29.39 -7.61 12.73
N GLY A 129 29.17 -6.84 13.81
CA GLY A 129 30.12 -6.70 14.90
C GLY A 129 30.21 -7.89 15.85
N TYR A 130 29.20 -8.78 15.90
CA TYR A 130 29.09 -9.81 16.95
C TYR A 130 29.61 -11.21 16.60
N ASP A 131 29.84 -11.52 15.32
CA ASP A 131 30.27 -12.87 14.90
C ASP A 131 31.80 -13.11 14.99
N THR A 132 32.61 -12.05 15.13
CA THR A 132 34.08 -12.18 15.13
C THR A 132 34.68 -12.79 16.40
N ASP A 133 34.00 -12.70 17.55
CA ASP A 133 34.56 -13.06 18.87
C ASP A 133 34.17 -14.47 19.37
N LYS A 134 33.42 -15.25 18.59
CA LYS A 134 32.91 -16.57 19.03
C LYS A 134 33.74 -17.79 18.58
N LEU A 135 35.05 -17.61 18.38
CA LEU A 135 36.00 -18.70 18.04
C LEU A 135 37.32 -18.67 18.83
N THR A 136 37.33 -18.22 20.08
CA THR A 136 38.37 -18.62 21.05
C THR A 136 37.80 -18.85 22.46
N LEU A 137 38.53 -19.63 23.28
CA LEU A 137 38.33 -19.84 24.74
C LEU A 137 37.39 -20.96 25.21
N ASP A 138 37.46 -22.14 24.59
CA ASP A 138 37.28 -23.40 25.34
C ASP A 138 38.57 -23.72 26.14
N ALA A 139 38.72 -23.10 27.32
CA ALA A 139 39.81 -23.41 28.24
C ALA A 139 39.43 -23.23 29.72
N ASN A 140 39.25 -24.36 30.42
CA ASN A 140 39.30 -24.60 31.86
C ASN A 140 39.43 -23.39 32.82
N GLY A 141 38.49 -23.28 33.79
CA GLY A 141 38.73 -22.44 34.97
C GLY A 141 37.52 -22.23 35.88
N GLY A 142 37.03 -23.27 36.56
CA GLY A 142 36.06 -23.10 37.65
C GLY A 142 36.74 -22.69 38.95
N LEU A 143 36.21 -21.68 39.66
CA LEU A 143 36.47 -21.46 41.08
C LEU A 143 35.30 -20.74 41.79
N ASP A 144 35.21 -20.91 43.10
CA ASP A 144 34.03 -20.74 43.95
C ASP A 144 33.58 -19.30 44.30
N LYS A 145 32.28 -19.22 44.66
CA LYS A 145 31.63 -18.45 45.75
C LYS A 145 32.20 -17.06 46.16
N GLU A 146 31.27 -16.10 46.32
CA GLU A 146 30.89 -15.66 47.68
C GLU A 146 29.43 -15.15 47.73
N GLN A 147 28.80 -15.26 48.91
CA GLN A 147 27.43 -14.80 49.18
C GLN A 147 27.42 -13.37 49.73
N ARG A 148 26.40 -12.55 49.41
CA ARG A 148 25.91 -11.57 50.38
C ARG A 148 24.45 -11.18 50.19
N GLU A 149 23.73 -11.11 51.31
CA GLU A 149 22.29 -10.84 51.43
C GLU A 149 21.93 -9.34 51.52
N PRO A 150 20.62 -8.98 51.38
CA PRO A 150 20.06 -7.61 51.50
C PRO A 150 19.87 -7.21 53.01
N PRO A 151 19.05 -6.21 53.47
CA PRO A 151 18.09 -5.28 52.83
C PRO A 151 18.42 -3.79 53.13
N PRO A 152 17.54 -2.79 53.47
CA PRO A 152 16.23 -2.80 54.18
C PRO A 152 15.02 -2.34 53.30
N LYS A 153 14.08 -1.58 53.89
CA LYS A 153 12.85 -0.97 53.32
C LYS A 153 12.53 0.34 54.10
N GLY A 154 11.68 1.21 53.54
CA GLY A 154 11.07 2.40 54.19
C GLY A 154 11.27 3.68 53.36
N VAL A 155 10.34 4.64 53.24
CA VAL A 155 9.23 5.04 54.14
C VAL A 155 7.98 5.47 53.32
N LYS A 156 6.79 5.48 53.95
CA LYS A 156 5.49 5.94 53.42
C LYS A 156 5.33 7.47 53.37
N SER A 157 4.43 7.96 52.51
CA SER A 157 3.34 8.97 52.71
C SER A 157 2.53 9.01 51.39
N GLU A 158 1.20 8.85 51.33
CA GLU A 158 0.13 9.87 51.59
C GLU A 158 0.36 11.14 50.74
N GLU A 159 -0.55 11.58 49.86
CA GLU A 159 -2.01 11.82 50.02
C GLU A 159 -2.79 11.77 48.67
N ALA A 160 -4.12 11.72 48.70
CA ALA A 160 -5.01 11.77 47.52
C ALA A 160 -5.39 13.24 47.14
N PRO A 161 -6.08 13.52 46.01
CA PRO A 161 -7.53 13.31 45.96
C PRO A 161 -8.11 12.82 44.61
N GLU A 162 -9.39 12.49 44.69
CA GLU A 162 -10.25 11.84 43.70
C GLU A 162 -10.62 12.75 42.50
N VAL A 163 -10.71 12.16 41.30
CA VAL A 163 -11.64 12.61 40.25
C VAL A 163 -12.27 11.40 39.56
N ASP A 164 -13.58 11.27 39.70
CA ASP A 164 -14.40 10.28 38.98
C ASP A 164 -14.50 10.64 37.50
N SER A 165 -14.26 9.65 36.63
CA SER A 165 -14.65 9.68 35.22
C SER A 165 -14.78 8.25 34.71
N SER A 166 -15.94 7.66 35.03
CA SER A 166 -16.44 6.36 34.56
C SER A 166 -15.96 5.96 33.15
N ILE A 167 -15.00 5.01 33.09
CA ILE A 167 -14.52 4.36 31.87
C ILE A 167 -15.10 2.95 31.77
N SER A 168 -16.02 2.74 30.83
CA SER A 168 -16.53 1.41 30.50
C SER A 168 -15.54 0.65 29.61
N SER A 169 -14.55 0.01 30.23
CA SER A 169 -13.61 -0.89 29.55
C SER A 169 -14.21 -2.30 29.40
N GLU A 170 -15.00 -2.52 28.35
CA GLU A 170 -15.35 -3.87 27.91
C GLU A 170 -14.08 -4.55 27.37
N ALA A 171 -13.57 -5.52 28.12
CA ALA A 171 -12.35 -6.24 27.77
C ALA A 171 -12.64 -7.34 26.72
N ASP A 172 -12.58 -6.99 25.44
CA ASP A 172 -12.51 -8.00 24.37
C ASP A 172 -11.07 -8.48 24.20
N SER A 173 -10.72 -9.56 24.91
CA SER A 173 -9.46 -10.28 24.73
C SER A 173 -9.50 -11.11 23.43
N SER A 174 -9.61 -10.44 22.29
CA SER A 174 -9.27 -11.03 21.01
C SER A 174 -7.75 -11.22 20.97
N SER A 175 -7.31 -12.49 20.99
CA SER A 175 -5.93 -12.90 20.78
C SER A 175 -5.43 -12.39 19.43
N GLY A 176 -4.77 -11.24 19.44
CA GLY A 176 -4.10 -10.69 18.26
C GLY A 176 -2.91 -11.56 17.92
N GLU A 177 -3.02 -12.30 16.81
CA GLU A 177 -1.85 -12.84 16.13
C GLU A 177 -0.90 -11.67 15.85
N THR A 178 0.36 -11.82 16.20
CA THR A 178 1.35 -10.75 16.00
C THR A 178 1.55 -10.55 14.50
N ASP A 179 0.90 -9.52 13.96
CA ASP A 179 1.21 -8.95 12.64
C ASP A 179 2.73 -8.75 12.58
N GLN A 180 3.43 -9.61 11.84
CA GLN A 180 4.87 -9.45 11.60
C GLN A 180 5.03 -8.34 10.57
N ASP A 181 5.23 -7.12 11.06
CA ASP A 181 5.76 -6.02 10.26
C ASP A 181 7.22 -6.38 9.93
N ASP A 182 7.44 -6.97 8.75
CA ASP A 182 8.79 -7.18 8.22
C ASP A 182 9.53 -5.83 8.17
N PRO A 183 10.74 -5.70 8.74
CA PRO A 183 11.42 -4.40 8.88
C PRO A 183 11.72 -3.74 7.53
N SER A 184 11.77 -4.54 6.46
CA SER A 184 11.97 -4.09 5.08
C SER A 184 10.67 -3.68 4.37
N THR A 185 9.49 -3.69 5.01
CA THR A 185 8.20 -3.41 4.36
C THR A 185 7.51 -2.14 4.91
N LEU A 186 7.24 -1.17 4.03
CA LEU A 186 6.46 0.04 4.34
C LEU A 186 5.06 -0.05 3.74
N ARG A 187 4.03 -0.25 4.58
CA ARG A 187 2.62 -0.25 4.14
C ARG A 187 1.99 1.14 4.28
N VAL A 188 1.41 1.64 3.18
CA VAL A 188 0.79 2.97 3.10
C VAL A 188 -0.69 2.84 2.75
N GLY A 189 -1.56 3.18 3.71
CA GLY A 189 -3.01 3.09 3.55
C GLY A 189 -3.65 4.41 3.08
N ILE A 190 -4.08 4.48 1.82
CA ILE A 190 -4.81 5.64 1.28
C ILE A 190 -6.31 5.34 1.24
N PHE A 191 -7.14 6.17 1.89
CA PHE A 191 -8.58 5.92 1.98
C PHE A 191 -9.51 7.04 1.54
N CYS A 192 -10.63 6.61 0.96
CA CYS A 192 -11.79 7.46 0.72
C CYS A 192 -13.05 6.81 1.31
N ALA A 193 -14.24 7.38 1.07
CA ALA A 193 -15.49 6.87 1.65
C ALA A 193 -15.79 5.38 1.33
N MET A 194 -15.48 4.91 0.11
CA MET A 194 -15.83 3.55 -0.35
C MET A 194 -14.66 2.77 -0.97
N GLY A 195 -13.45 3.32 -1.03
CA GLY A 195 -12.27 2.63 -1.57
C GLY A 195 -12.26 2.35 -3.08
N ARG A 196 -13.10 3.01 -3.89
CA ARG A 196 -13.28 2.66 -5.32
C ARG A 196 -12.87 3.73 -6.34
N HIS A 197 -12.65 4.98 -5.91
CA HIS A 197 -12.44 6.12 -6.81
C HIS A 197 -11.19 6.92 -6.42
N ARG A 198 -11.34 7.95 -5.56
CA ARG A 198 -10.27 8.89 -5.19
C ARG A 198 -9.02 8.22 -4.62
N SER A 199 -9.17 7.25 -3.71
CA SER A 199 -8.04 6.53 -3.11
C SER A 199 -7.31 5.64 -4.12
N VAL A 200 -8.06 4.93 -4.96
CA VAL A 200 -7.51 4.07 -6.03
C VAL A 200 -6.75 4.93 -7.04
N ALA A 201 -7.36 6.02 -7.53
CA ALA A 201 -6.73 6.94 -8.48
C ALA A 201 -5.44 7.58 -7.91
N LEU A 202 -5.41 7.91 -6.61
CA LEU A 202 -4.20 8.46 -6.00
C LEU A 202 -3.09 7.41 -5.84
N VAL A 203 -3.44 6.18 -5.46
CA VAL A 203 -2.47 5.07 -5.38
C VAL A 203 -1.87 4.74 -6.75
N GLU A 204 -2.71 4.67 -7.78
CA GLU A 204 -2.29 4.49 -9.18
C GLU A 204 -1.32 5.58 -9.65
N GLU A 205 -1.57 6.84 -9.28
CA GLU A 205 -0.69 7.95 -9.64
C GLU A 205 0.62 7.97 -8.83
N LEU A 206 0.62 7.51 -7.58
CA LEU A 206 1.83 7.33 -6.78
C LEU A 206 2.67 6.14 -7.27
N ALA A 207 2.04 5.05 -7.69
CA ALA A 207 2.73 3.86 -8.21
C ALA A 207 3.49 4.13 -9.53
N LYS A 208 3.04 5.11 -10.32
CA LYS A 208 3.73 5.57 -11.55
C LYS A 208 4.95 6.46 -11.28
N MET A 209 5.19 6.87 -10.03
CA MET A 209 6.33 7.71 -9.68
C MET A 209 7.62 6.90 -9.45
N SER A 210 8.76 7.59 -9.45
CA SER A 210 10.04 7.00 -9.08
C SER A 210 10.18 6.83 -7.57
N TRP A 211 10.52 5.59 -7.17
CA TRP A 211 10.83 5.18 -5.81
C TRP A 211 12.20 4.44 -5.81
N PRO A 212 13.32 5.19 -5.81
CA PRO A 212 14.65 4.60 -6.00
C PRO A 212 15.04 3.71 -4.82
N GLY A 213 15.51 2.49 -5.10
CA GLY A 213 15.94 1.53 -4.09
C GLY A 213 14.80 0.81 -3.36
N TRP A 214 13.56 0.92 -3.83
CA TRP A 214 12.38 0.27 -3.24
C TRP A 214 11.57 -0.47 -4.31
N GLN A 215 11.13 -1.69 -4.02
CA GLN A 215 10.12 -2.40 -4.82
C GLN A 215 8.74 -1.84 -4.50
N VAL A 216 7.90 -1.59 -5.52
CA VAL A 216 6.56 -1.01 -5.32
C VAL A 216 5.47 -2.02 -5.61
N GLU A 217 4.61 -2.25 -4.63
CA GLU A 217 3.42 -3.08 -4.76
C GLU A 217 2.15 -2.25 -4.59
N VAL A 218 1.08 -2.66 -5.27
CA VAL A 218 -0.19 -1.93 -5.32
C VAL A 218 -1.34 -2.86 -4.94
N GLU A 219 -2.07 -2.49 -3.87
CA GLU A 219 -3.23 -3.26 -3.40
C GLU A 219 -4.52 -2.41 -3.46
N HIS A 220 -5.63 -3.05 -3.84
CA HIS A 220 -6.93 -2.41 -4.03
C HIS A 220 -8.08 -3.19 -3.37
N ARG A 221 -8.13 -3.17 -2.04
CA ARG A 221 -9.04 -3.95 -1.19
C ARG A 221 -10.51 -3.95 -1.62
N ASP A 222 -11.02 -2.84 -2.14
CA ASP A 222 -12.46 -2.62 -2.37
C ASP A 222 -12.88 -2.62 -3.85
N LEU A 223 -11.98 -2.90 -4.80
CA LEU A 223 -12.34 -3.00 -6.23
C LEU A 223 -13.05 -4.30 -6.57
N ASN A 224 -12.58 -5.43 -6.04
CA ASN A 224 -13.07 -6.77 -6.38
C ASN A 224 -14.39 -7.12 -5.68
N LYS A 225 -14.80 -6.31 -4.70
CA LYS A 225 -16.10 -6.41 -4.02
C LYS A 225 -17.20 -6.01 -4.99
N LYS A 226 -17.79 -7.02 -5.66
CA LYS A 226 -19.03 -6.86 -6.46
C LYS A 226 -20.00 -6.01 -5.65
N ARG A 227 -20.45 -4.86 -6.19
CA ARG A 227 -21.51 -4.04 -5.56
C ARG A 227 -22.61 -5.01 -5.16
N GLY A 228 -22.88 -5.14 -3.86
CA GLY A 228 -23.85 -6.11 -3.37
C GLY A 228 -25.14 -5.92 -4.14
N ARG A 229 -25.49 -6.88 -5.01
CA ARG A 229 -26.77 -6.81 -5.71
C ARG A 229 -27.80 -6.81 -4.60
N ARG A 230 -28.54 -5.71 -4.44
CA ARG A 230 -29.81 -5.77 -3.72
C ARG A 230 -30.59 -6.86 -4.44
N MET A 231 -30.73 -8.02 -3.81
CA MET A 231 -31.52 -9.12 -4.35
C MET A 231 -32.92 -8.54 -4.58
N PRO A 232 -33.46 -8.55 -5.81
CA PRO A 232 -34.81 -8.08 -6.08
C PRO A 232 -35.77 -9.12 -5.50
N GLY A 233 -36.00 -9.04 -4.18
CA GLY A 233 -36.51 -10.20 -3.45
C GLY A 233 -36.70 -10.01 -1.94
N LYS A 234 -36.84 -8.77 -1.45
CA LYS A 234 -37.51 -8.53 -0.16
C LYS A 234 -38.04 -7.09 -0.07
N ASP A 235 -39.05 -6.80 -0.89
CA ASP A 235 -40.03 -5.81 -0.46
C ASP A 235 -40.64 -6.34 0.84
N SER A 236 -40.21 -5.78 1.97
CA SER A 236 -40.86 -5.94 3.25
C SER A 236 -42.30 -5.50 3.06
N ARG A 237 -43.25 -6.45 3.13
CA ARG A 237 -44.68 -6.20 2.96
C ARG A 237 -45.12 -5.17 4.00
N GLY A 238 -45.14 -3.91 3.58
CA GLY A 238 -45.70 -2.78 4.31
C GLY A 238 -47.21 -2.98 4.42
N THR A 239 -47.61 -3.81 5.38
CA THR A 239 -49.01 -4.01 5.75
C THR A 239 -49.52 -2.71 6.36
N ARG A 240 -50.12 -1.81 5.54
CA ARG A 240 -50.98 -0.73 6.04
C ARG A 240 -51.79 -0.01 4.95
N GLY A 241 -53.11 -0.23 5.02
CA GLY A 241 -54.13 0.77 4.68
C GLY A 241 -54.58 0.87 3.23
N GLY A 242 -55.89 1.04 3.01
CA GLY A 242 -56.42 1.57 1.74
C GLY A 242 -57.49 0.76 1.03
N GLY A 243 -58.15 -0.21 1.66
CA GLY A 243 -59.34 -0.82 1.09
C GLY A 243 -60.54 0.14 1.16
N ILE A 244 -60.86 0.83 0.07
CA ILE A 244 -62.18 1.43 -0.16
C ILE A 244 -62.73 0.98 -1.51
N SER A 245 -63.63 0.00 -1.47
CA SER A 245 -64.50 -0.30 -2.60
C SER A 245 -65.60 0.76 -2.66
N SER A 246 -65.57 1.63 -3.66
CA SER A 246 -66.71 2.44 -4.07
C SER A 246 -67.29 1.89 -5.36
N HIS A 247 -67.99 0.77 -5.24
CA HIS A 247 -69.03 0.39 -6.19
C HIS A 247 -70.20 1.35 -5.92
N PHE A 248 -70.42 2.29 -6.82
CA PHE A 248 -71.61 3.14 -6.83
C PHE A 248 -72.27 2.91 -8.18
N GLU A 249 -73.54 2.52 -8.16
CA GLU A 249 -74.29 2.08 -9.34
C GLU A 249 -74.87 3.28 -10.11
N ASP A 250 -75.14 3.04 -11.40
CA ASP A 250 -75.88 3.96 -12.27
C ASP A 250 -77.36 4.09 -11.86
N GLU A 251 -77.85 5.31 -11.69
CA GLU A 251 -79.19 5.76 -12.15
C GLU A 251 -79.25 7.30 -12.31
#